data_AF-A0A5J4RFH9-F1
#
_entry.id   AF-A0A5J4RFH9-F1
#
_cell.length_a   1.000
_cell.length_b   1.000
_cell.length_c   1.000
_cell.angle_alpha   90.00
_cell.angle_beta   90.00
_cell.angle_gamma   90.00
#
_symmetry.space_group_name_H-M   'P 1'
#
loop_
_entity.id
_entity.type
_entity.pdbx_description
1 polymer ?
#
loop_
_entity_poly.entity_id
_entity_poly.type
_entity_poly.pdbx_seq_one_letter_code
_entity_poly.pdbx_strand_id
1 'polypeptide(L)'
;MITTFPAGSCRGRIENMVGYVRSGRQVFRSINTRPANPQTGLQMRQRTKLANILSAYRTLSPFVRESYETRPLSLTAYNMFVRNNLKTTEVFLDKREALAKACVVAEFNVSEGSLPPIEMTASDDRLVTSLQLSEGFSIDETTTLGEVSSRLVGCNASLRYGDKLSILYLMQVRPDEEFGSCMPHTQLKWYEFVLKSDSRIPFYTLVDERLFRSSDGRVCTDAQVSEGAVGYVHSRKTKRCTEYSTQSLALLPGTVLCRDYGSMKKSDKAAASYGKKVEKGKLKIEKGKLKREGGKLKMGSEEELKIKNGKSKVIPSSS
;
A
#
# COMPACT_ATOMS: atom_id res chain seq x y z
N MET A 1 -4.60 -52.46 -4.71
CA MET A 1 -5.96 -51.88 -4.75
C MET A 1 -6.07 -51.11 -6.07
N ILE A 2 -6.86 -51.61 -7.03
CA ILE A 2 -7.05 -50.96 -8.34
C ILE A 2 -8.21 -49.98 -8.17
N THR A 3 -7.92 -48.70 -8.15
CA THR A 3 -8.94 -47.64 -8.08
C THR A 3 -9.47 -47.38 -9.48
N THR A 4 -10.63 -47.95 -9.80
CA THR A 4 -11.35 -47.70 -11.04
C THR A 4 -11.98 -46.31 -10.95
N PHE A 5 -11.51 -45.37 -11.77
CA PHE A 5 -12.13 -44.03 -11.85
C PHE A 5 -13.46 -44.12 -12.60
N PRO A 6 -14.56 -43.55 -12.08
CA PRO A 6 -15.83 -43.52 -12.79
C PRO A 6 -15.70 -42.68 -14.06
N ALA A 7 -16.52 -42.98 -15.08
CA ALA A 7 -16.59 -42.20 -16.31
C ALA A 7 -17.04 -40.76 -16.01
N GLY A 8 -16.08 -39.85 -15.84
CA GLY A 8 -16.30 -38.44 -15.52
C GLY A 8 -15.00 -37.72 -15.17
N SER A 9 -14.94 -36.40 -15.34
CA SER A 9 -13.76 -35.61 -14.98
C SER A 9 -13.65 -35.43 -13.47
N CYS A 10 -12.57 -35.92 -12.86
CA CYS A 10 -12.31 -35.76 -11.44
C CYS A 10 -11.64 -34.40 -11.17
N ARG A 11 -12.31 -33.51 -10.44
CA ARG A 11 -11.74 -32.24 -9.96
C ARG A 11 -11.63 -32.24 -8.45
N GLY A 12 -10.47 -31.84 -7.94
CA GLY A 12 -10.23 -31.69 -6.51
C GLY A 12 -9.10 -32.55 -5.99
N ARG A 13 -9.01 -32.62 -4.66
CA ARG A 13 -7.93 -33.29 -3.95
C ARG A 13 -8.31 -34.73 -3.62
N ILE A 14 -7.44 -35.66 -3.97
CA ILE A 14 -7.51 -37.07 -3.59
C ILE A 14 -6.18 -37.37 -2.89
N GLU A 15 -6.21 -37.46 -1.57
CA GLU A 15 -5.02 -37.66 -0.72
C GLU A 15 -3.86 -36.67 -1.04
N ASN A 16 -2.78 -37.19 -1.62
CA ASN A 16 -1.58 -36.47 -2.02
C ASN A 16 -1.58 -36.09 -3.50
N MET A 17 -2.72 -36.19 -4.19
CA MET A 17 -2.87 -35.80 -5.59
C MET A 17 -3.99 -34.79 -5.76
N VAL A 18 -3.86 -33.93 -6.77
CA VAL A 18 -4.95 -33.08 -7.26
C VAL A 18 -5.27 -33.50 -8.68
N GLY A 19 -6.52 -33.87 -8.91
CA GLY A 19 -7.09 -34.07 -10.23
C GLY A 19 -7.67 -32.77 -10.76
N TYR A 20 -7.36 -32.42 -12.00
CA TYR A 20 -7.99 -31.32 -12.72
C TYR A 20 -7.95 -31.56 -14.23
N VAL A 21 -8.78 -30.84 -14.98
CA VAL A 21 -8.82 -30.93 -16.44
C VAL A 21 -7.96 -29.82 -17.04
N ARG A 22 -7.01 -30.19 -17.90
CA ARG A 22 -6.20 -29.24 -18.68
C ARG A 22 -6.26 -29.63 -20.15
N SER A 23 -6.71 -28.71 -21.00
CA SER A 23 -6.85 -28.94 -22.46
C SER A 23 -7.69 -30.19 -22.79
N GLY A 24 -8.83 -30.37 -22.10
CA GLY A 24 -9.72 -31.52 -22.29
C GLY A 24 -9.21 -32.86 -21.75
N ARG A 25 -7.99 -32.92 -21.19
CA ARG A 25 -7.42 -34.13 -20.61
C ARG A 25 -7.44 -34.09 -19.09
N GLN A 26 -7.74 -35.23 -18.48
CA GLN A 26 -7.61 -35.43 -17.04
C GLN A 26 -6.13 -35.45 -16.66
N VAL A 27 -5.72 -34.56 -15.78
CA VAL A 27 -4.34 -34.47 -15.27
C VAL A 27 -4.37 -34.70 -13.77
N PHE A 28 -3.49 -35.59 -13.30
CA PHE A 28 -3.22 -35.78 -11.89
C PHE A 28 -1.83 -35.25 -11.58
N ARG A 29 -1.73 -34.41 -10.55
CA ARG A 29 -0.46 -33.89 -10.06
C ARG A 29 -0.31 -34.26 -8.59
N SER A 30 0.86 -34.79 -8.22
CA SER A 30 1.22 -34.95 -6.81
C SER A 30 1.36 -33.59 -6.12
N ILE A 31 0.75 -33.48 -4.95
CA ILE A 31 0.85 -32.31 -4.08
C ILE A 31 2.24 -32.33 -3.48
N ASN A 32 3.00 -31.27 -3.73
CA ASN A 32 4.23 -31.06 -3.00
C ASN A 32 3.89 -30.68 -1.55
N THR A 33 4.06 -31.62 -0.62
CA THR A 33 3.78 -31.44 0.81
C THR A 33 4.84 -30.59 1.52
N ARG A 34 6.02 -30.39 0.90
CA ARG A 34 7.11 -29.56 1.39
C ARG A 34 7.66 -28.72 0.24
N PRO A 35 6.89 -27.72 -0.24
CA PRO A 35 7.35 -26.87 -1.31
C PRO A 35 8.65 -26.19 -0.90
N ALA A 36 9.64 -26.20 -1.81
CA ALA A 36 10.84 -25.42 -1.61
C ALA A 36 10.43 -23.96 -1.38
N ASN A 37 10.87 -23.39 -0.27
CA ASN A 37 10.68 -21.98 0.06
C ASN A 37 12.03 -21.26 -0.10
N PRO A 38 12.49 -21.05 -1.34
CA PRO A 38 13.77 -20.39 -1.56
C PRO A 38 13.63 -18.94 -1.09
N GLN A 39 14.27 -18.60 0.03
CA GLN A 39 14.25 -17.25 0.61
C GLN A 39 15.16 -16.29 -0.19
N THR A 40 15.00 -16.26 -1.51
CA THR A 40 15.79 -15.39 -2.39
C THR A 40 15.49 -13.93 -2.10
N GLY A 41 16.47 -13.04 -2.37
CA GLY A 41 16.32 -11.61 -2.08
C GLY A 41 15.06 -11.01 -2.72
N LEU A 42 14.76 -11.36 -3.98
CA LEU A 42 13.57 -10.87 -4.68
C LEU A 42 12.26 -11.38 -4.06
N GLN A 43 12.20 -12.65 -3.66
CA GLN A 43 11.01 -13.19 -3.00
C GLN A 43 10.80 -12.56 -1.62
N MET A 44 11.87 -12.32 -0.87
CA MET A 44 11.80 -11.65 0.43
C MET A 44 11.41 -10.18 0.31
N ARG A 45 11.88 -9.48 -0.73
CA ARG A 45 11.46 -8.11 -1.03
C ARG A 45 9.96 -8.03 -1.36
N GLN A 46 9.43 -8.98 -2.13
CA GLN A 46 7.99 -9.05 -2.39
C GLN A 46 7.17 -9.32 -1.11
N ARG A 47 7.65 -10.22 -0.25
CA ARG A 47 6.97 -10.55 1.03
C ARG A 47 6.91 -9.38 2.00
N THR A 48 7.95 -8.56 2.04
CA THR A 48 8.03 -7.39 2.94
C THR A 48 7.11 -6.24 2.50
N LYS A 49 6.82 -6.12 1.19
CA LYS A 49 5.79 -5.19 0.67
C LYS A 49 4.38 -5.58 1.07
N LEU A 50 4.09 -6.89 1.02
CA LEU A 50 2.75 -7.41 1.19
C LEU A 50 2.15 -7.01 2.55
N ALA A 51 2.95 -7.02 3.63
CA ALA A 51 2.47 -6.68 4.97
C ALA A 51 1.82 -5.28 5.03
N ASN A 52 2.44 -4.27 4.41
CA ASN A 52 1.91 -2.91 4.40
C ASN A 52 0.58 -2.83 3.64
N ILE A 53 0.52 -3.46 2.47
CA ILE A 53 -0.68 -3.48 1.61
C ILE A 53 -1.84 -4.16 2.34
N LEU A 54 -1.58 -5.24 3.07
CA LEU A 54 -2.61 -5.91 3.86
C LEU A 54 -3.10 -5.06 5.03
N SER A 55 -2.21 -4.32 5.69
CA SER A 55 -2.61 -3.36 6.73
C SER A 55 -3.46 -2.23 6.13
N ALA A 56 -3.05 -1.65 5.00
CA ALA A 56 -3.81 -0.61 4.31
C ALA A 56 -5.18 -1.11 3.83
N TYR A 57 -5.26 -2.33 3.30
CA TYR A 57 -6.53 -2.94 2.91
C TYR A 57 -7.49 -3.04 4.09
N ARG A 58 -7.04 -3.40 5.29
CA ARG A 58 -7.94 -3.48 6.46
C ARG A 58 -8.64 -2.15 6.71
N THR A 59 -7.88 -1.06 6.68
CA THR A 59 -8.39 0.31 6.86
C THR A 59 -9.29 0.74 5.70
N LEU A 60 -8.91 0.44 4.45
CA LEU A 60 -9.64 0.85 3.24
C LEU A 60 -10.77 -0.09 2.81
N SER A 61 -10.88 -1.27 3.43
CA SER A 61 -11.82 -2.32 3.00
C SER A 61 -13.28 -1.91 2.97
N PRO A 62 -13.80 -1.00 3.83
CA PRO A 62 -15.19 -0.55 3.73
C PRO A 62 -15.51 0.05 2.36
N PHE A 63 -14.58 0.81 1.77
CA PHE A 63 -14.73 1.40 0.45
C PHE A 63 -14.34 0.42 -0.67
N VAL A 64 -13.17 -0.21 -0.54
CA VAL A 64 -12.55 -1.03 -1.59
C VAL A 64 -13.42 -2.21 -2.05
N ARG A 65 -14.28 -2.76 -1.19
CA ARG A 65 -15.10 -3.94 -1.51
C ARG A 65 -16.01 -3.73 -2.73
N GLU A 66 -16.43 -2.49 -2.98
CA GLU A 66 -17.41 -2.14 -4.00
C GLU A 66 -16.83 -1.31 -5.16
N SER A 67 -15.64 -0.74 -4.99
CA SER A 67 -15.07 0.27 -5.89
C SER A 67 -14.28 -0.28 -7.09
N TYR A 68 -14.20 -1.61 -7.24
CA TYR A 68 -13.64 -2.27 -8.41
C TYR A 68 -14.78 -2.75 -9.31
N GLU A 69 -15.13 -1.92 -10.30
CA GLU A 69 -16.29 -2.10 -11.19
C GLU A 69 -16.19 -3.40 -11.99
N THR A 70 -15.07 -3.59 -12.69
CA THR A 70 -14.82 -4.79 -13.50
C THR A 70 -13.80 -5.68 -12.81
N ARG A 71 -14.22 -6.91 -12.49
CA ARG A 71 -13.39 -7.93 -11.86
C ARG A 71 -13.50 -9.23 -12.64
N PRO A 72 -12.38 -9.90 -12.95
CA PRO A 72 -12.44 -11.27 -13.45
C PRO A 72 -13.21 -12.15 -12.44
N LEU A 73 -14.03 -13.10 -12.93
CA LEU A 73 -14.90 -13.94 -12.09
C LEU A 73 -14.17 -14.68 -10.95
N SER A 74 -12.86 -14.89 -11.09
CA SER A 74 -12.01 -15.55 -10.09
C SER A 74 -11.40 -14.62 -9.05
N LEU A 75 -11.55 -13.30 -9.18
CA LEU A 75 -10.89 -12.31 -8.33
C LEU A 75 -11.91 -11.51 -7.51
N THR A 76 -11.64 -11.40 -6.23
CA THR A 76 -12.36 -10.50 -5.32
C THR A 76 -11.79 -9.09 -5.39
N ALA A 77 -12.50 -8.09 -4.84
CA ALA A 77 -11.96 -6.74 -4.66
C ALA A 77 -10.65 -6.74 -3.85
N TYR A 78 -10.54 -7.61 -2.84
CA TYR A 78 -9.30 -7.82 -2.11
C TYR A 78 -8.15 -8.25 -3.03
N ASN A 79 -8.39 -9.23 -3.90
CA ASN A 79 -7.36 -9.72 -4.82
C ASN A 79 -6.94 -8.63 -5.81
N MET A 80 -7.88 -7.81 -6.30
CA MET A 80 -7.58 -6.66 -7.16
C MET A 80 -6.74 -5.61 -6.44
N PHE A 81 -7.16 -5.20 -5.24
CA PHE A 81 -6.42 -4.25 -4.42
C PHE A 81 -4.99 -4.72 -4.15
N VAL A 82 -4.81 -5.98 -3.71
CA VAL A 82 -3.47 -6.53 -3.45
C VAL A 82 -2.66 -6.58 -4.74
N ARG A 83 -3.22 -7.04 -5.86
CA ARG A 83 -2.51 -7.15 -7.14
C ARG A 83 -2.03 -5.80 -7.66
N ASN A 84 -2.87 -4.78 -7.59
CA ASN A 84 -2.55 -3.46 -8.13
C ASN A 84 -1.49 -2.78 -7.28
N ASN A 85 -1.67 -2.80 -5.96
CA ASN A 85 -0.77 -2.14 -5.04
C ASN A 85 0.56 -2.88 -4.85
N LEU A 86 0.61 -4.20 -5.02
CA LEU A 86 1.89 -4.94 -4.92
C LEU A 86 2.87 -4.56 -6.04
N LYS A 87 2.36 -4.12 -7.19
CA LYS A 87 3.18 -3.67 -8.32
C LYS A 87 3.72 -2.27 -8.13
N THR A 88 2.89 -1.36 -7.60
CA THR A 88 3.17 0.08 -7.55
C THR A 88 3.79 0.52 -6.23
N THR A 89 3.35 -0.05 -5.11
CA THR A 89 3.78 0.39 -3.78
C THR A 89 5.19 -0.12 -3.44
N GLU A 90 6.05 0.81 -3.06
CA GLU A 90 7.40 0.56 -2.55
C GLU A 90 7.46 0.91 -1.07
N VAL A 91 6.84 0.09 -0.21
CA VAL A 91 6.90 0.26 1.24
C VAL A 91 7.24 -1.08 1.88
N PHE A 92 8.32 -1.13 2.65
CA PHE A 92 8.85 -2.37 3.21
C PHE A 92 8.71 -2.38 4.73
N LEU A 93 8.00 -3.37 5.26
CA LEU A 93 7.91 -3.59 6.71
C LEU A 93 8.81 -4.75 7.12
N ASP A 94 9.50 -4.58 8.23
CA ASP A 94 10.21 -5.68 8.89
C ASP A 94 9.23 -6.62 9.62
N LYS A 95 9.73 -7.76 10.07
CA LYS A 95 8.91 -8.79 10.69
C LYS A 95 8.21 -8.30 11.96
N ARG A 96 8.83 -7.42 12.75
CA ARG A 96 8.22 -6.90 13.98
C ARG A 96 7.11 -5.92 13.63
N GLU A 97 7.36 -5.01 12.69
CA GLU A 97 6.38 -4.04 12.18
C GLU A 97 5.15 -4.75 11.58
N ALA A 98 5.37 -5.78 10.76
CA ALA A 98 4.29 -6.55 10.17
C ALA A 98 3.45 -7.32 11.22
N LEU A 99 4.09 -7.88 12.25
CA LEU A 99 3.39 -8.55 13.35
C LEU A 99 2.56 -7.55 14.17
N ALA A 100 3.07 -6.33 14.35
CA ALA A 100 2.35 -5.23 14.96
C ALA A 100 1.27 -4.62 14.06
N LYS A 101 1.09 -5.13 12.83
CA LYS A 101 0.16 -4.59 11.82
C LYS A 101 0.41 -3.11 11.52
N ALA A 102 1.68 -2.69 11.57
CA ALA A 102 2.08 -1.36 11.14
C ALA A 102 1.57 -1.08 9.73
N CYS A 103 1.29 0.18 9.47
CA CYS A 103 0.85 0.69 8.18
C CYS A 103 1.46 2.05 7.93
N VAL A 104 2.20 2.14 6.84
CA VAL A 104 2.72 3.39 6.30
C VAL A 104 1.90 3.76 5.08
N VAL A 105 1.42 5.00 5.05
CA VAL A 105 0.64 5.55 3.94
C VAL A 105 1.46 5.51 2.65
N ALA A 106 0.78 5.20 1.54
CA ALA A 106 1.35 5.23 0.20
C ALA A 106 0.24 5.58 -0.81
N GLU A 107 0.62 5.75 -2.07
CA GLU A 107 -0.31 5.97 -3.20
C GLU A 107 -1.04 4.68 -3.55
N PHE A 108 -2.00 4.30 -2.70
CA PHE A 108 -2.78 3.09 -2.92
C PHE A 108 -3.83 3.29 -4.02
N ASN A 109 -3.86 2.40 -5.00
CA ASN A 109 -5.00 2.25 -5.90
C ASN A 109 -6.19 1.72 -5.09
N VAL A 110 -7.30 2.46 -5.11
CA VAL A 110 -8.49 2.21 -4.30
C VAL A 110 -9.73 1.89 -5.13
N SER A 111 -9.72 2.23 -6.43
CA SER A 111 -10.82 1.93 -7.35
C SER A 111 -10.30 1.73 -8.78
N GLU A 112 -11.05 0.95 -9.55
CA GLU A 112 -10.90 0.81 -11.00
C GLU A 112 -12.28 0.75 -11.63
N GLY A 113 -12.49 1.55 -12.67
CA GLY A 113 -13.75 1.59 -13.38
C GLY A 113 -13.69 2.46 -14.64
N SER A 114 -14.86 2.65 -15.22
CA SER A 114 -15.04 3.22 -16.56
C SER A 114 -15.19 4.75 -16.57
N LEU A 115 -15.43 5.39 -15.42
CA LEU A 115 -15.56 6.84 -15.35
C LEU A 115 -14.18 7.53 -15.41
N PRO A 116 -14.09 8.77 -15.92
CA PRO A 116 -12.84 9.51 -15.94
C PRO A 116 -12.22 9.65 -14.54
N PRO A 117 -10.91 9.44 -14.39
CA PRO A 117 -10.20 9.64 -13.12
C PRO A 117 -10.23 11.12 -12.70
N ILE A 118 -10.15 11.36 -11.38
CA ILE A 118 -9.89 12.71 -10.87
C ILE A 118 -8.37 12.79 -10.64
N GLU A 119 -7.71 13.55 -11.51
CA GLU A 119 -6.28 13.74 -11.42
C GLU A 119 -5.96 14.64 -10.23
N MET A 120 -4.82 14.38 -9.60
CA MET A 120 -4.33 15.17 -8.48
C MET A 120 -2.86 15.48 -8.69
N THR A 121 -2.51 16.74 -8.54
CA THR A 121 -1.14 17.24 -8.64
C THR A 121 -0.78 17.97 -7.37
N ALA A 122 0.38 17.68 -6.81
CA ALA A 122 0.95 18.51 -5.75
C ALA A 122 1.37 19.87 -6.35
N SER A 123 0.84 20.95 -5.79
CA SER A 123 1.24 22.32 -6.07
C SER A 123 1.60 22.97 -4.75
N ASP A 124 2.85 23.38 -4.59
CA ASP A 124 3.37 23.97 -3.36
C ASP A 124 3.10 23.09 -2.11
N ASP A 125 2.21 23.53 -1.23
CA ASP A 125 1.83 22.92 0.03
C ASP A 125 0.47 22.21 -0.01
N ARG A 126 -0.15 22.10 -1.19
CA ARG A 126 -1.50 21.52 -1.35
C ARG A 126 -1.59 20.51 -2.50
N LEU A 127 -2.63 19.69 -2.46
CA LEU A 127 -3.06 18.89 -3.61
C LEU A 127 -4.14 19.66 -4.36
N VAL A 128 -3.94 19.84 -5.67
CA VAL A 128 -4.92 20.42 -6.58
C VAL A 128 -5.49 19.31 -7.44
N THR A 129 -6.81 19.25 -7.55
CA THR A 129 -7.50 18.23 -8.36
C THR A 129 -7.83 18.76 -9.75
N SER A 130 -8.18 17.85 -10.67
CA SER A 130 -8.77 18.23 -11.96
C SER A 130 -10.23 18.68 -11.90
N LEU A 131 -10.89 18.59 -10.72
CA LEU A 131 -12.26 19.06 -10.56
C LEU A 131 -12.31 20.58 -10.63
N GLN A 132 -13.02 21.08 -11.64
CA GLN A 132 -13.19 22.51 -11.87
C GLN A 132 -14.38 23.06 -11.08
N LEU A 133 -14.21 24.29 -10.63
CA LEU A 133 -15.23 25.18 -10.09
C LEU A 133 -15.24 26.45 -10.93
N SER A 134 -16.31 27.24 -10.87
CA SER A 134 -16.33 28.54 -11.55
C SER A 134 -15.27 29.47 -10.96
N GLU A 135 -14.59 30.23 -11.82
CA GLU A 135 -13.62 31.23 -11.40
C GLU A 135 -14.24 32.22 -10.39
N GLY A 136 -13.50 32.55 -9.33
CA GLY A 136 -13.97 33.43 -8.26
C GLY A 136 -15.00 32.82 -7.30
N PHE A 137 -15.43 31.57 -7.50
CA PHE A 137 -16.30 30.90 -6.54
C PHE A 137 -15.49 30.45 -5.32
N SER A 138 -15.83 30.97 -4.14
CA SER A 138 -15.36 30.48 -2.84
C SER A 138 -16.45 29.64 -2.19
N ILE A 139 -16.03 28.72 -1.32
CA ILE A 139 -16.94 27.93 -0.49
C ILE A 139 -16.73 28.42 0.94
N ASP A 140 -17.83 28.79 1.60
CA ASP A 140 -17.86 29.23 2.99
C ASP A 140 -18.91 28.44 3.80
N GLU A 141 -19.11 28.81 5.07
CA GLU A 141 -20.06 28.15 5.98
C GLU A 141 -21.53 28.27 5.51
N THR A 142 -21.86 29.27 4.70
CA THR A 142 -23.22 29.49 4.19
C THR A 142 -23.47 28.77 2.86
N THR A 143 -22.39 28.41 2.16
CA THR A 143 -22.43 27.76 0.86
C THR A 143 -23.08 26.38 0.98
N THR A 144 -24.10 26.15 0.16
CA THR A 144 -24.89 24.93 0.18
C THR A 144 -24.34 23.86 -0.77
N LEU A 145 -24.68 22.59 -0.51
CA LEU A 145 -24.40 21.50 -1.44
C LEU A 145 -25.04 21.75 -2.82
N GLY A 146 -26.20 22.42 -2.88
CA GLY A 146 -26.86 22.84 -4.13
C GLY A 146 -25.97 23.69 -5.01
N GLU A 147 -25.39 24.73 -4.42
CA GLU A 147 -24.48 25.66 -5.09
C GLU A 147 -23.21 24.96 -5.55
N VAL A 148 -22.55 24.21 -4.66
CA VAL A 148 -21.33 23.44 -5.02
C VAL A 148 -21.63 22.44 -6.14
N SER A 149 -22.74 21.72 -6.06
CA SER A 149 -23.15 20.76 -7.10
C SER A 149 -23.38 21.44 -8.44
N SER A 150 -24.02 22.62 -8.45
CA SER A 150 -24.28 23.38 -9.67
C SER A 150 -22.98 23.81 -10.37
N ARG A 151 -21.96 24.21 -9.61
CA ARG A 151 -20.65 24.58 -10.16
C ARG A 151 -19.90 23.36 -10.68
N LEU A 152 -19.87 22.27 -9.91
CA LEU A 152 -19.22 21.03 -10.34
C LEU A 152 -19.85 20.47 -11.63
N VAL A 153 -21.18 20.37 -11.71
CA VAL A 153 -21.86 19.88 -12.91
C VAL A 153 -21.70 20.86 -14.08
N GLY A 154 -21.72 22.16 -13.82
CA GLY A 154 -21.57 23.19 -14.86
C GLY A 154 -20.16 23.26 -15.48
N CYS A 155 -19.12 23.00 -14.68
CA CYS A 155 -17.72 23.13 -15.11
C CYS A 155 -17.08 21.79 -15.52
N ASN A 156 -17.68 20.64 -15.20
CA ASN A 156 -17.09 19.33 -15.47
C ASN A 156 -18.03 18.47 -16.33
N ALA A 157 -17.72 18.31 -17.61
CA ALA A 157 -18.56 17.59 -18.57
C ALA A 157 -18.83 16.11 -18.21
N SER A 158 -17.98 15.48 -17.40
CA SER A 158 -18.14 14.09 -16.95
C SER A 158 -19.16 13.94 -15.81
N LEU A 159 -19.39 15.00 -15.03
CA LEU A 159 -20.24 14.98 -13.83
C LEU A 159 -21.71 15.28 -14.17
N ARG A 160 -22.61 14.62 -13.46
CA ARG A 160 -24.05 14.79 -13.59
C ARG A 160 -24.71 14.83 -12.22
N TYR A 161 -25.87 15.48 -12.14
CA TYR A 161 -26.71 15.35 -10.94
C TYR A 161 -27.08 13.88 -10.70
N GLY A 162 -27.03 13.47 -9.43
CA GLY A 162 -27.16 12.07 -9.01
C GLY A 162 -25.84 11.30 -8.94
N ASP A 163 -24.74 11.81 -9.52
CA ASP A 163 -23.42 11.25 -9.29
C ASP A 163 -22.97 11.48 -7.85
N LYS A 164 -22.11 10.59 -7.35
CA LYS A 164 -21.54 10.67 -6.00
C LYS A 164 -20.05 10.91 -6.08
N LEU A 165 -19.56 11.87 -5.29
CA LEU A 165 -18.15 12.08 -5.01
C LEU A 165 -17.83 11.54 -3.62
N SER A 166 -16.79 10.71 -3.52
CA SER A 166 -16.25 10.18 -2.27
C SER A 166 -14.83 10.71 -2.06
N ILE A 167 -14.55 11.24 -0.87
CA ILE A 167 -13.24 11.75 -0.48
C ILE A 167 -12.69 10.79 0.57
N LEU A 168 -11.59 10.12 0.22
CA LEU A 168 -10.87 9.23 1.11
C LEU A 168 -9.64 9.94 1.61
N TYR A 169 -9.54 10.12 2.93
CA TYR A 169 -8.35 10.67 3.57
C TYR A 169 -7.74 9.63 4.49
N LEU A 170 -6.64 9.03 4.03
CA LEU A 170 -5.85 8.06 4.77
C LEU A 170 -4.76 8.80 5.56
N MET A 171 -5.02 9.03 6.84
CA MET A 171 -4.14 9.74 7.75
C MET A 171 -2.99 8.85 8.20
N GLN A 172 -1.79 9.40 8.26
CA GLN A 172 -0.65 8.78 8.91
C GLN A 172 -0.65 9.14 10.40
N VAL A 173 -0.73 8.14 11.27
CA VAL A 173 -0.68 8.34 12.73
C VAL A 173 0.58 7.70 13.30
N ARG A 174 1.25 8.44 14.18
CA ARG A 174 2.44 8.04 14.93
C ARG A 174 2.14 8.24 16.43
N PRO A 175 1.98 7.16 17.21
CA PRO A 175 1.89 7.27 18.68
C PRO A 175 3.10 8.01 19.25
N ASP A 176 2.97 8.70 20.39
CA ASP A 176 4.17 9.23 21.06
C ASP A 176 5.02 8.08 21.63
N GLU A 177 6.35 8.28 21.64
CA GLU A 177 7.33 7.25 22.03
C GLU A 177 7.21 6.78 23.49
N GLU A 178 6.42 7.45 24.33
CA GLU A 178 6.19 7.09 25.73
C GLU A 178 5.39 5.78 25.93
N PHE A 179 4.63 5.31 24.93
CA PHE A 179 3.77 4.11 25.06
C PHE A 179 4.23 2.94 24.17
N GLY A 180 5.34 2.29 24.55
CA GLY A 180 5.78 1.05 23.91
C GLY A 180 6.07 1.19 22.41
N SER A 181 6.16 0.08 21.66
CA SER A 181 6.60 0.13 20.25
C SER A 181 5.68 1.01 19.39
N CYS A 182 6.05 2.28 19.22
CA CYS A 182 5.38 3.25 18.37
C CYS A 182 5.51 2.80 16.91
N MET A 183 4.54 2.00 16.47
CA MET A 183 4.47 1.53 15.10
C MET A 183 3.55 2.46 14.33
N PRO A 184 3.97 2.92 13.13
CA PRO A 184 3.12 3.76 12.31
C PRO A 184 1.84 3.00 11.96
N HIS A 185 0.71 3.67 12.05
CA HIS A 185 -0.58 3.11 11.66
C HIS A 185 -1.39 4.14 10.88
N THR A 186 -2.48 3.68 10.27
CA THR A 186 -3.34 4.52 9.44
C THR A 186 -4.75 4.59 9.98
N GLN A 187 -5.38 5.74 9.77
CA GLN A 187 -6.80 5.94 10.03
C GLN A 187 -7.44 6.51 8.77
N LEU A 188 -8.66 6.05 8.45
CA LEU A 188 -9.41 6.55 7.30
C LEU A 188 -10.50 7.50 7.78
N LYS A 189 -10.49 8.73 7.26
CA LYS A 189 -11.66 9.59 7.21
C LYS A 189 -12.27 9.48 5.82
N TRP A 190 -13.55 9.19 5.75
CA TRP A 190 -14.28 9.02 4.50
C TRP A 190 -15.50 9.94 4.50
N TYR A 191 -15.56 10.81 3.50
CA TYR A 191 -16.68 11.71 3.25
C TYR A 191 -17.33 11.34 1.92
N GLU A 192 -18.64 11.50 1.82
CA GLU A 192 -19.36 11.31 0.56
C GLU A 192 -20.54 12.27 0.43
N PHE A 193 -20.80 12.71 -0.80
CA PHE A 193 -21.98 13.50 -1.12
C PHE A 193 -22.45 13.21 -2.55
N VAL A 194 -23.76 13.35 -2.76
CA VAL A 194 -24.41 13.18 -4.05
C VAL A 194 -24.70 14.55 -4.63
N LEU A 195 -24.35 14.77 -5.90
CA LEU A 195 -24.57 16.03 -6.60
C LEU A 195 -26.08 16.27 -6.77
N LYS A 196 -26.60 17.32 -6.15
CA LYS A 196 -28.02 17.70 -6.16
C LYS A 196 -28.14 19.21 -6.25
N SER A 197 -28.99 19.73 -7.13
CA SER A 197 -29.14 21.18 -7.36
C SER A 197 -29.96 21.89 -6.28
N ASP A 198 -30.85 21.18 -5.60
CA ASP A 198 -31.86 21.71 -4.68
C ASP A 198 -31.49 21.57 -3.20
N SER A 199 -30.30 21.02 -2.90
CA SER A 199 -29.87 20.79 -1.52
C SER A 199 -29.51 22.09 -0.82
N ARG A 200 -30.17 22.36 0.31
CA ARG A 200 -29.87 23.50 1.19
C ARG A 200 -28.93 23.15 2.34
N ILE A 201 -28.38 21.93 2.36
CA ILE A 201 -27.46 21.49 3.40
C ILE A 201 -26.16 22.30 3.27
N PRO A 202 -25.67 22.97 4.32
CA PRO A 202 -24.38 23.65 4.29
C PRO A 202 -23.26 22.66 3.98
N PHE A 203 -22.43 22.96 2.97
CA PHE A 203 -21.54 21.98 2.35
C PHE A 203 -20.51 21.41 3.35
N TYR A 204 -19.94 22.25 4.22
CA TYR A 204 -18.94 21.82 5.21
C TYR A 204 -19.50 21.02 6.39
N THR A 205 -20.80 20.77 6.43
CA THR A 205 -21.37 19.73 7.33
C THR A 205 -21.18 18.31 6.78
N LEU A 206 -20.93 18.18 5.47
CA LEU A 206 -20.78 16.90 4.78
C LEU A 206 -19.31 16.54 4.52
N VAL A 207 -18.44 17.55 4.42
CA VAL A 207 -17.04 17.41 4.03
C VAL A 207 -16.17 18.28 4.92
N ASP A 208 -15.01 17.77 5.32
CA ASP A 208 -13.99 18.55 6.00
C ASP A 208 -13.48 19.66 5.07
N GLU A 209 -13.60 20.91 5.51
CA GLU A 209 -13.16 22.07 4.77
C GLU A 209 -11.72 21.94 4.28
N ARG A 210 -10.84 21.33 5.07
CA ARG A 210 -9.42 21.18 4.74
C ARG A 210 -9.18 20.25 3.56
N LEU A 211 -10.16 19.43 3.18
CA LEU A 211 -10.07 18.47 2.08
C LEU A 211 -10.85 18.93 0.84
N PHE A 212 -11.57 20.05 0.89
CA PHE A 212 -12.34 20.54 -0.24
C PHE A 212 -12.49 22.06 -0.19
N ARG A 213 -11.50 22.77 -0.73
CA ARG A 213 -11.53 24.22 -0.93
C ARG A 213 -11.54 24.57 -2.40
N SER A 214 -11.98 25.79 -2.70
CA SER A 214 -11.84 26.38 -4.02
C SER A 214 -10.59 27.25 -4.05
N SER A 215 -9.69 27.00 -5.00
CA SER A 215 -8.55 27.86 -5.33
C SER A 215 -8.39 27.87 -6.84
N ASP A 216 -8.30 29.05 -7.44
CA ASP A 216 -8.04 29.23 -8.87
C ASP A 216 -9.02 28.44 -9.78
N GLY A 217 -10.30 28.41 -9.39
CA GLY A 217 -11.34 27.68 -10.11
C GLY A 217 -11.19 26.16 -10.06
N ARG A 218 -10.48 25.61 -9.08
CA ARG A 218 -10.33 24.15 -8.89
C ARG A 218 -10.53 23.76 -7.44
N VAL A 219 -10.89 22.49 -7.24
CA VAL A 219 -10.91 21.89 -5.91
C VAL A 219 -9.49 21.57 -5.47
N CYS A 220 -9.10 22.01 -4.28
CA CYS A 220 -7.82 21.70 -3.67
C CYS A 220 -7.96 21.35 -2.17
N THR A 221 -6.90 20.78 -1.61
CA THR A 221 -6.74 20.64 -0.16
C THR A 221 -6.24 21.95 0.44
N ASP A 222 -6.37 22.07 1.75
CA ASP A 222 -5.65 23.07 2.54
C ASP A 222 -4.15 22.76 2.63
N ALA A 223 -3.37 23.79 2.96
CA ALA A 223 -1.95 23.69 3.29
C ALA A 223 -1.69 22.96 4.63
N GLN A 224 -2.62 23.05 5.60
CA GLN A 224 -2.45 22.53 6.96
C GLN A 224 -3.07 21.13 7.16
N VAL A 225 -3.26 20.36 6.08
CA VAL A 225 -3.73 18.98 6.20
C VAL A 225 -2.59 18.12 6.77
N SER A 226 -2.89 17.33 7.80
CA SER A 226 -1.90 16.44 8.41
C SER A 226 -1.36 15.39 7.43
N GLU A 227 -0.20 14.80 7.75
CA GLU A 227 0.44 13.75 6.93
C GLU A 227 -0.55 12.63 6.54
N GLY A 228 -0.48 12.19 5.29
CA GLY A 228 -1.37 11.16 4.77
C GLY A 228 -1.50 11.17 3.25
N ALA A 229 -2.57 10.56 2.77
CA ALA A 229 -2.91 10.54 1.35
C ALA A 229 -4.41 10.77 1.15
N VAL A 230 -4.76 11.51 0.11
CA VAL A 230 -6.14 11.86 -0.23
C VAL A 230 -6.49 11.28 -1.60
N GLY A 231 -7.73 10.84 -1.79
CA GLY A 231 -8.25 10.47 -3.10
C GLY A 231 -9.70 10.90 -3.26
N TYR A 232 -10.04 11.40 -4.46
CA TYR A 232 -11.39 11.77 -4.84
C TYR A 232 -11.91 10.74 -5.83
N VAL A 233 -12.96 10.00 -5.47
CA VAL A 233 -13.54 8.96 -6.32
C VAL A 233 -14.89 9.42 -6.82
N HIS A 234 -15.07 9.42 -8.14
CA HIS A 234 -16.34 9.62 -8.80
C HIS A 234 -17.05 8.29 -8.97
N SER A 235 -18.32 8.24 -8.61
CA SER A 235 -19.15 7.06 -8.84
C SER A 235 -20.54 7.45 -9.35
N ARG A 236 -21.11 6.56 -10.18
CA ARG A 236 -22.43 6.74 -10.78
C ARG A 236 -23.24 5.47 -10.62
N LYS A 237 -24.40 5.57 -9.98
CA LYS A 237 -25.33 4.45 -9.89
C LYS A 237 -26.15 4.37 -11.18
N THR A 238 -26.01 3.28 -11.93
CA THR A 238 -26.85 2.97 -13.09
C THR A 238 -27.92 1.95 -12.70
N LYS A 239 -28.78 1.58 -13.66
CA LYS A 239 -29.79 0.52 -13.45
C LYS A 239 -29.17 -0.86 -13.17
N ARG A 240 -27.94 -1.10 -13.64
CA ARG A 240 -27.30 -2.43 -13.63
C ARG A 240 -26.18 -2.56 -12.61
N CYS A 241 -25.43 -1.49 -12.38
CA CYS A 241 -24.25 -1.49 -11.53
C CYS A 241 -23.92 -0.07 -11.05
N THR A 242 -22.90 0.03 -10.20
CA THR A 242 -22.26 1.30 -9.87
C THR A 242 -20.98 1.39 -10.68
N GLU A 243 -20.89 2.42 -11.52
CA GLU A 243 -19.68 2.78 -12.26
C GLU A 243 -18.76 3.58 -11.35
N TYR A 244 -17.44 3.42 -11.49
CA TYR A 244 -16.44 4.10 -10.68
C TYR A 244 -15.38 4.76 -11.56
N SER A 245 -14.75 5.82 -11.07
CA SER A 245 -13.50 6.31 -11.63
C SER A 245 -12.34 5.43 -11.18
N THR A 246 -11.35 5.25 -12.04
CA THR A 246 -10.08 4.63 -11.63
C THR A 246 -9.32 5.62 -10.75
N GLN A 247 -9.04 5.27 -9.50
CA GLN A 247 -8.45 6.21 -8.55
C GLN A 247 -7.34 5.57 -7.72
N SER A 248 -6.25 6.33 -7.58
CA SER A 248 -5.23 6.13 -6.56
C SER A 248 -5.23 7.32 -5.60
N LEU A 249 -4.85 7.07 -4.35
CA LEU A 249 -4.58 8.14 -3.39
C LEU A 249 -3.31 8.90 -3.82
N ALA A 250 -3.29 10.22 -3.67
CA ALA A 250 -2.09 11.04 -3.78
C ALA A 250 -1.59 11.41 -2.39
N LEU A 251 -0.27 11.39 -2.22
CA LEU A 251 0.38 11.79 -0.98
C LEU A 251 0.22 13.29 -0.76
N LEU A 252 -0.20 13.67 0.44
CA LEU A 252 -0.20 15.07 0.83
C LEU A 252 1.24 15.58 0.97
N PRO A 253 1.49 16.86 0.63
CA PRO A 253 2.74 17.53 0.94
C PRO A 253 3.09 17.36 2.43
N GLY A 254 4.34 17.04 2.72
CA GLY A 254 4.79 16.72 4.10
C GLY A 254 4.73 15.23 4.48
N THR A 255 4.10 14.36 3.67
CA THR A 255 4.11 12.91 3.94
C THR A 255 5.46 12.30 3.57
N VAL A 256 6.35 12.17 4.56
CA VAL A 256 7.74 11.75 4.35
C VAL A 256 8.01 10.28 4.68
N LEU A 257 7.22 9.68 5.57
CA LEU A 257 7.48 8.34 6.11
C LEU A 257 7.57 7.26 5.02
N CYS A 258 6.78 7.39 3.96
CA CYS A 258 6.79 6.48 2.83
C CYS A 258 8.14 6.46 2.09
N ARG A 259 8.91 7.56 2.11
CA ARG A 259 10.24 7.65 1.49
C ARG A 259 11.25 6.82 2.25
N ASP A 260 11.25 6.93 3.58
CA ASP A 260 12.13 6.15 4.44
C ASP A 260 11.81 4.66 4.35
N TYR A 261 10.52 4.33 4.42
CA TYR A 261 10.05 2.95 4.33
C TYR A 261 10.13 2.36 2.92
N GLY A 262 10.25 3.19 1.89
CA GLY A 262 10.48 2.79 0.51
C GLY A 262 11.95 2.68 0.11
N SER A 263 12.87 3.07 0.98
CA SER A 263 14.30 3.02 0.69
C SER A 263 14.84 1.59 0.50
N MET A 264 15.89 1.46 -0.32
CA MET A 264 16.61 0.19 -0.47
C MET A 264 17.20 -0.30 0.86
N LYS A 265 17.66 0.63 1.71
CA LYS A 265 18.15 0.33 3.07
C LYS A 265 17.05 -0.32 3.93
N LYS A 266 15.82 0.21 3.88
CA LYS A 266 14.68 -0.40 4.56
C LYS A 266 14.34 -1.76 3.98
N SER A 267 14.32 -1.89 2.64
CA SER A 267 14.09 -3.17 1.95
C SER A 267 15.05 -4.25 2.43
N ASP A 268 16.35 -3.97 2.50
CA ASP A 268 17.36 -4.94 2.95
C ASP A 268 17.22 -5.29 4.43
N LYS A 269 16.98 -4.30 5.29
CA LYS A 269 16.71 -4.51 6.74
C LYS A 269 15.47 -5.39 6.93
N ALA A 270 14.39 -5.07 6.23
CA ALA A 270 13.16 -5.83 6.26
C ALA A 270 13.41 -7.27 5.79
N ALA A 271 14.05 -7.48 4.64
CA ALA A 271 14.34 -8.82 4.12
C ALA A 271 15.21 -9.65 5.10
N ALA A 272 16.19 -9.04 5.75
CA ALA A 272 17.02 -9.70 6.76
C ALA A 272 16.21 -10.17 7.97
N SER A 273 15.24 -9.38 8.44
CA SER A 273 14.39 -9.71 9.60
C SER A 273 13.52 -10.97 9.41
N TYR A 274 13.22 -11.33 8.16
CA TYR A 274 12.48 -12.54 7.81
C TYR A 274 13.39 -13.75 7.51
N GLY A 275 14.70 -13.62 7.77
CA GLY A 275 15.66 -14.71 7.65
C GLY A 275 16.21 -14.92 6.24
N LYS A 276 16.45 -13.84 5.46
CA LYS A 276 17.25 -13.92 4.23
C LYS A 276 18.54 -14.68 4.56
N LYS A 277 18.70 -15.89 4.01
CA LYS A 277 20.00 -16.58 4.05
C LYS A 277 20.96 -15.71 3.27
N VAL A 278 21.86 -15.02 3.97
CA VAL A 278 23.00 -14.36 3.34
C VAL A 278 23.78 -15.47 2.65
N GLU A 279 23.86 -15.45 1.32
CA GLU A 279 24.87 -16.26 0.63
C GLU A 279 26.23 -15.74 1.10
N LYS A 280 26.81 -16.43 2.09
CA LYS A 280 28.22 -16.26 2.42
C LYS A 280 29.03 -16.73 1.22
N GLY A 281 29.56 -15.77 0.46
CA GLY A 281 30.71 -15.95 -0.42
C GLY A 281 30.40 -16.42 -1.84
N LYS A 282 30.17 -15.46 -2.75
CA LYS A 282 30.76 -15.47 -4.10
C LYS A 282 31.23 -14.06 -4.47
N LEU A 283 32.30 -13.61 -3.81
CA LEU A 283 33.22 -12.66 -4.45
C LEU A 283 33.83 -13.40 -5.65
N LYS A 284 33.30 -13.16 -6.85
CA LYS A 284 34.02 -13.45 -8.09
C LYS A 284 35.20 -12.48 -8.13
N ILE A 285 36.37 -12.95 -7.73
CA ILE A 285 37.64 -12.32 -8.10
C ILE A 285 37.79 -12.57 -9.60
N GLU A 286 37.53 -11.55 -10.42
CA GLU A 286 37.96 -11.57 -11.81
C GLU A 286 39.49 -11.58 -11.84
N LYS A 287 40.05 -12.65 -12.41
CA LYS A 287 41.47 -12.79 -12.69
C LYS A 287 41.89 -11.71 -13.68
N GLY A 288 42.55 -10.66 -13.19
CA GLY A 288 43.17 -9.62 -14.01
C GLY A 288 44.48 -9.14 -13.40
N LYS A 289 45.57 -9.81 -13.77
CA LYS A 289 46.99 -9.37 -13.73
C LYS A 289 47.40 -8.31 -12.69
N LEU A 290 48.25 -8.72 -11.74
CA LEU A 290 49.31 -7.84 -11.26
C LEU A 290 50.57 -8.66 -10.95
N LYS A 291 51.65 -8.29 -11.67
CA LYS A 291 52.99 -8.86 -11.59
C LYS A 291 53.55 -8.68 -10.17
N ARG A 292 54.29 -9.68 -9.71
CA ARG A 292 55.24 -9.54 -8.60
C ARG A 292 56.36 -8.61 -9.05
N GLU A 293 56.51 -7.47 -8.38
CA GLU A 293 57.80 -6.83 -8.18
C GLU A 293 57.98 -6.60 -6.67
N GLY A 294 59.15 -6.96 -6.18
CA GLY A 294 59.42 -7.17 -4.77
C GLY A 294 59.67 -5.89 -3.98
N GLY A 295 59.59 -6.04 -2.66
CA GLY A 295 60.34 -5.22 -1.71
C GLY A 295 59.52 -4.34 -0.76
N LYS A 296 59.75 -4.59 0.54
CA LYS A 296 59.57 -3.71 1.72
C LYS A 296 58.20 -3.60 2.42
N LEU A 297 58.07 -4.43 3.46
CA LEU A 297 57.76 -4.11 4.87
C LEU A 297 57.11 -2.74 5.20
N LYS A 298 56.00 -2.76 5.95
CA LYS A 298 55.96 -2.56 7.43
C LYS A 298 54.55 -2.76 7.99
N MET A 299 54.44 -3.55 9.06
CA MET A 299 53.31 -3.57 10.00
C MET A 299 53.56 -2.58 11.14
N GLY A 300 52.49 -1.93 11.59
CA GLY A 300 52.32 -1.17 12.83
C GLY A 300 50.89 -0.61 12.78
N SER A 301 50.06 -0.56 13.81
CA SER A 301 50.20 -0.79 15.25
C SER A 301 48.79 -1.02 15.84
N GLU A 302 48.76 -1.43 17.11
CA GLU A 302 47.63 -1.81 17.96
C GLU A 302 46.51 -0.77 18.10
N GLU A 303 45.28 -1.24 18.45
CA GLU A 303 44.71 -0.93 19.77
C GLU A 303 43.53 -1.85 20.13
N GLU A 304 43.48 -2.19 21.42
CA GLU A 304 42.65 -3.19 22.09
C GLU A 304 41.22 -2.71 22.38
N LEU A 305 40.29 -3.66 22.59
CA LEU A 305 39.33 -3.61 23.71
C LEU A 305 38.76 -5.01 23.98
N LYS A 306 39.30 -5.66 25.02
CA LYS A 306 38.80 -6.90 25.63
C LYS A 306 37.70 -6.56 26.63
N ILE A 307 36.52 -7.16 26.47
CA ILE A 307 35.52 -7.31 27.55
C ILE A 307 35.64 -8.74 28.09
N LYS A 308 36.06 -8.86 29.36
CA LYS A 308 36.17 -10.11 30.13
C LYS A 308 34.77 -10.62 30.50
N ASN A 309 34.43 -11.85 30.10
CA ASN A 309 33.36 -12.63 30.72
C ASN A 309 33.93 -13.47 31.86
N GLY A 310 33.56 -13.11 33.10
CA GLY A 310 33.81 -13.93 34.28
C GLY A 310 32.81 -15.07 34.39
N LYS A 311 33.31 -16.31 34.45
CA LYS A 311 32.61 -17.45 35.06
C LYS A 311 33.43 -17.92 36.26
N SER A 312 32.89 -17.68 37.43
CA SER A 312 33.38 -18.14 38.73
C SER A 312 33.23 -19.66 38.81
N LYS A 313 34.29 -20.37 39.23
CA LYS A 313 34.19 -21.73 39.76
C LYS A 313 35.17 -21.92 40.91
N VAL A 314 34.60 -21.88 42.12
CA VAL A 314 34.80 -22.78 43.28
C VAL A 314 36.23 -23.00 43.85
N ILE A 315 36.32 -22.59 45.13
CA ILE A 315 37.24 -22.80 46.29
C ILE A 315 37.51 -24.34 46.48
N PRO A 316 38.61 -24.88 47.11
CA PRO A 316 38.98 -24.49 48.48
C PRO A 316 40.41 -24.67 49.04
N SER A 317 40.56 -24.05 50.24
CA SER A 317 41.44 -24.33 51.40
C SER A 317 42.94 -24.23 51.16
N SER A 318 43.80 -23.79 52.07
CA SER A 318 43.91 -23.74 53.55
C SER A 318 45.02 -22.70 53.85
N SER A 319 45.28 -22.11 55.01
CA SER A 319 45.05 -22.37 56.43
C SER A 319 45.20 -21.03 57.14
#